data_AF-A0A7E6D447-F1
#
_entry.id   AF-A0A7E6D447-F1
#
_cell.length_a   1.000
_cell.length_b   1.000
_cell.length_c   1.000
_cell.angle_alpha   90.00
_cell.angle_beta   90.00
_cell.angle_gamma   90.00
#
_symmetry.space_group_name_H-M   'P 1'
#
loop_
_entity.id
_entity.type
_entity.pdbx_description
1 polymer ?
#
loop_
_entity_poly.entity_id
_entity_poly.type
_entity_poly.pdbx_seq_one_letter_code
_entity_poly.pdbx_strand_id
1 'polypeptide(L)'
;MVTFSNEHGVVVQPAYKNKMNITELGLQNTTITFWNTTLEDEGCYKCLFNTFGAGKIVGEPCLMLFVQPTVFLHTKFFDGHLNVTCSANARPAPLVSWKVSGSGMDNSTETISHPNGTTSVISVLQVKDPKNQVGNEVICQVQHLGTLTDFRQALNNGFWFSVPLLLSIVSLVILLILISILLYWKRRRTQDREP
;
A
#
# COMPACT_ATOMS: atom_id res chain seq x y z
N MET A 1 15.58 20.93 -27.97
CA MET A 1 16.63 20.07 -28.57
C MET A 1 17.97 20.28 -27.86
N VAL A 2 18.82 19.26 -27.90
CA VAL A 2 20.20 19.28 -27.39
C VAL A 2 21.11 18.77 -28.49
N THR A 3 22.27 19.40 -28.66
CA THR A 3 23.24 19.06 -29.70
C THR A 3 24.64 19.00 -29.14
N PHE A 4 25.47 18.14 -29.73
CA PHE A 4 26.89 18.04 -29.44
C PHE A 4 27.69 18.02 -30.75
N SER A 5 28.82 18.74 -30.76
CA SER A 5 29.83 18.66 -31.81
C SER A 5 31.22 18.92 -31.22
N ASN A 6 32.28 18.46 -31.89
CA ASN A 6 33.66 18.70 -31.44
C ASN A 6 34.03 20.20 -31.49
N GLU A 7 33.45 20.95 -32.44
CA GLU A 7 33.78 22.37 -32.63
C GLU A 7 33.04 23.29 -31.66
N HIS A 8 31.75 23.04 -31.43
CA HIS A 8 30.87 23.93 -30.67
C HIS A 8 30.53 23.39 -29.27
N GLY A 9 30.97 22.18 -28.94
CA GLY A 9 30.64 21.51 -27.69
C GLY A 9 29.15 21.22 -27.57
N VAL A 10 28.64 21.26 -26.33
CA VAL A 10 27.24 20.99 -25.99
C VAL A 10 26.42 22.28 -26.05
N VAL A 11 25.30 22.22 -26.77
CA VAL A 11 24.31 23.30 -26.82
C VAL A 11 22.95 22.74 -26.42
N VAL A 12 22.39 23.28 -25.33
CA VAL A 12 21.07 22.93 -24.81
C VAL A 12 20.11 24.08 -25.09
N GLN A 13 18.97 23.81 -25.74
CA GLN A 13 17.96 24.85 -25.93
C GLN A 13 17.42 25.36 -24.58
N PRO A 14 17.07 26.66 -24.48
CA PRO A 14 16.64 27.27 -23.22
C PRO A 14 15.52 26.52 -22.49
N ALA A 15 14.54 25.98 -23.22
CA ALA A 15 13.43 25.20 -22.66
C ALA A 15 13.87 23.93 -21.89
N TYR A 16 15.07 23.42 -22.17
CA TYR A 16 15.59 22.18 -21.60
C TYR A 16 16.83 22.36 -20.71
N LYS A 17 17.33 23.60 -20.55
CA LYS A 17 18.61 23.91 -19.88
C LYS A 17 18.73 23.32 -18.47
N ASN A 18 17.61 23.21 -17.74
CA ASN A 18 17.55 22.67 -16.38
C ASN A 18 16.79 21.34 -16.27
N LYS A 19 16.36 20.77 -17.41
CA LYS A 19 15.56 19.53 -17.45
C LYS A 19 16.38 18.32 -17.90
N MET A 20 17.39 18.51 -18.74
CA MET A 20 18.22 17.40 -19.22
C MET A 20 19.68 17.81 -19.42
N ASN A 21 20.57 16.83 -19.42
CA ASN A 21 21.97 16.99 -19.76
C ASN A 21 22.47 15.83 -20.62
N ILE A 22 23.57 16.04 -21.35
CA ILE A 22 24.29 14.96 -22.04
C ILE A 22 25.24 14.32 -21.02
N THR A 23 25.06 13.04 -20.74
CA THR A 23 25.88 12.27 -19.77
C THR A 23 26.99 11.48 -20.44
N GLU A 24 26.85 11.16 -21.73
CA GLU A 24 27.90 10.57 -22.55
C GLU A 24 28.08 11.38 -23.82
N LEU A 25 29.28 11.95 -23.99
CA LEU A 25 29.64 12.83 -25.09
C LEU A 25 30.44 12.05 -26.13
N GLY A 26 29.81 11.72 -27.27
CA GLY A 26 30.47 11.01 -28.35
C GLY A 26 29.72 11.14 -29.67
N LEU A 27 30.46 11.16 -30.77
CA LEU A 27 29.87 11.19 -32.12
C LEU A 27 29.34 9.82 -32.58
N GLN A 28 29.75 8.74 -31.90
CA GLN A 28 29.26 7.38 -32.13
C GLN A 28 28.17 6.99 -31.11
N ASN A 29 28.39 7.34 -29.84
CA ASN A 29 27.46 7.10 -28.75
C ASN A 29 27.15 8.42 -28.06
N THR A 30 25.86 8.74 -27.92
CA THR A 30 25.41 9.90 -27.16
C THR A 30 24.31 9.47 -26.20
N THR A 31 24.48 9.79 -24.92
CA THR A 31 23.47 9.53 -23.89
C THR A 31 22.96 10.84 -23.32
N ILE A 32 21.64 10.99 -23.30
CA ILE A 32 20.95 12.10 -22.64
C ILE A 32 20.24 11.59 -21.39
N THR A 33 20.24 12.41 -20.34
CA THR A 33 19.55 12.11 -19.08
C THR A 33 18.63 13.25 -18.74
N PHE A 34 17.36 12.92 -18.52
CA PHE A 34 16.36 13.83 -17.97
C PHE A 34 16.41 13.77 -16.44
N TRP A 35 16.43 14.94 -15.80
CA TRP A 35 16.44 15.08 -14.34
C TRP A 35 15.06 15.55 -13.88
N ASN A 36 14.55 14.98 -12.78
CA ASN A 36 13.24 15.33 -12.21
C ASN A 36 12.11 15.31 -13.25
N THR A 37 11.98 14.18 -13.96
CA THR A 37 10.98 13.98 -15.02
C THR A 37 9.56 14.21 -14.52
N THR A 38 8.76 14.90 -15.32
CA THR A 38 7.30 15.01 -15.14
C THR A 38 6.59 14.22 -16.22
N LEU A 39 5.29 13.95 -16.03
CA LEU A 39 4.51 13.23 -17.05
C LEU A 39 4.43 13.96 -18.40
N GLU A 40 4.70 15.26 -18.43
CA GLU A 40 4.77 16.05 -19.66
C GLU A 40 6.04 15.75 -20.49
N ASP A 41 7.08 15.21 -19.86
CA ASP A 41 8.31 14.82 -20.55
C ASP A 41 8.15 13.44 -21.24
N GLU A 42 7.02 12.75 -21.05
CA GLU A 42 6.71 11.49 -21.73
C GLU A 42 6.53 11.70 -23.23
N GLY A 43 7.10 10.81 -24.04
CA GLY A 43 6.98 10.91 -25.49
C GLY A 43 8.13 10.24 -26.25
N CYS A 44 8.00 10.24 -27.57
CA CYS A 44 9.04 9.72 -28.46
C CYS A 44 9.98 10.85 -28.87
N TYR A 45 11.27 10.65 -28.58
CA TYR A 45 12.35 11.57 -28.84
C TYR A 45 13.13 11.11 -30.04
N LYS A 46 13.69 12.05 -30.81
CA LYS A 46 14.53 11.74 -31.97
C LYS A 46 15.99 12.04 -31.67
N CYS A 47 16.83 11.04 -31.82
CA CYS A 47 18.27 11.19 -31.86
C CYS A 47 18.71 11.27 -33.32
N LEU A 48 19.50 12.28 -33.67
CA LEU A 48 19.97 12.49 -35.04
C LEU A 48 21.50 12.57 -35.07
N PHE A 49 22.12 11.67 -35.83
CA PHE A 49 23.55 11.72 -36.14
C PHE A 49 23.73 12.26 -37.56
N ASN A 50 24.39 13.41 -37.68
CA ASN A 50 24.71 13.99 -38.99
C ASN A 50 26.08 13.49 -39.43
N THR A 51 26.12 12.86 -40.60
CA THR A 51 27.35 12.32 -41.21
C THR A 51 27.60 13.00 -42.54
N PHE A 52 28.81 13.53 -42.74
CA PHE A 52 29.16 14.18 -43.99
C PHE A 52 29.19 13.14 -45.13
N GLY A 53 28.56 13.46 -46.26
CA GLY A 53 28.47 12.57 -47.42
C GLY A 53 27.42 11.44 -47.33
N ALA A 54 27.12 10.92 -46.14
CA ALA A 54 26.14 9.85 -45.94
C ALA A 54 24.77 10.33 -45.41
N GLY A 55 24.64 11.62 -45.05
CA GLY A 55 23.38 12.22 -44.61
C GLY A 55 23.12 12.03 -43.11
N LYS A 56 21.84 12.00 -42.71
CA LYS A 56 21.43 11.89 -41.30
C LYS A 56 20.92 10.50 -40.96
N ILE A 57 21.39 9.97 -39.84
CA ILE A 57 20.89 8.72 -39.24
C ILE A 57 19.97 9.10 -38.08
N VAL A 58 18.79 8.48 -37.99
CA VAL A 58 17.76 8.81 -37.00
C VAL A 58 17.40 7.60 -36.17
N GLY A 59 17.38 7.75 -34.85
CA GLY A 59 16.75 6.81 -33.91
C GLY A 59 15.60 7.50 -33.17
N GLU A 60 14.56 6.75 -32.83
CA GLU A 60 13.35 7.30 -32.17
C GLU A 60 12.98 6.49 -30.91
N PRO A 61 13.73 6.64 -29.79
CA PRO A 61 13.34 6.05 -28.52
C PRO A 61 12.12 6.76 -27.90
N CYS A 62 11.27 6.00 -27.21
CA CYS A 62 10.14 6.54 -26.46
C CYS A 62 10.38 6.45 -24.95
N LEU A 63 10.24 7.57 -24.27
CA LEU A 63 10.27 7.67 -22.81
C LEU A 63 8.85 7.47 -22.29
N MET A 64 8.67 6.45 -21.45
CA MET A 64 7.41 6.13 -20.76
C MET A 64 7.64 6.29 -19.26
N LEU A 65 6.73 6.96 -18.57
CA LEU A 65 6.85 7.24 -17.13
C LEU A 65 5.75 6.55 -16.33
N PHE A 66 6.11 6.05 -15.15
CA PHE A 66 5.19 5.38 -14.24
C PHE A 66 5.20 6.03 -12.87
N VAL A 67 4.08 5.90 -12.17
CA VAL A 67 3.89 6.34 -10.79
C VAL A 67 3.62 5.10 -9.96
N GLN A 68 4.45 4.89 -8.94
CA GLN A 68 4.29 3.75 -8.02
C GLN A 68 2.94 3.81 -7.30
N PRO A 69 2.34 2.66 -6.96
CA PRO A 69 1.05 2.64 -6.27
C PRO A 69 1.13 3.23 -4.86
N THR A 70 0.26 4.19 -4.58
CA THR A 70 -0.09 4.58 -3.20
C THR A 70 -1.38 3.90 -2.82
N VAL A 71 -1.36 3.12 -1.74
CA VAL A 71 -2.48 2.27 -1.34
C VAL A 71 -3.02 2.68 0.03
N PHE A 72 -4.34 2.77 0.12
CA PHE A 72 -5.07 3.04 1.35
C PHE A 72 -6.06 1.91 1.61
N LEU A 73 -5.97 1.32 2.80
CA LEU A 73 -6.97 0.39 3.31
C LEU A 73 -7.79 1.03 4.42
N HIS A 74 -9.09 0.84 4.33
CA HIS A 74 -10.05 1.32 5.31
C HIS A 74 -11.08 0.24 5.63
N THR A 75 -11.44 0.12 6.90
CA THR A 75 -12.43 -0.85 7.38
C THR A 75 -13.56 -0.16 8.09
N LYS A 76 -14.79 -0.59 7.79
CA LYS A 76 -15.99 -0.13 8.48
C LYS A 76 -16.85 -1.32 8.89
N PHE A 77 -17.15 -1.42 10.17
CA PHE A 77 -18.12 -2.38 10.71
C PHE A 77 -19.50 -1.73 10.78
N PHE A 78 -20.54 -2.44 10.35
CA PHE A 78 -21.92 -1.98 10.38
C PHE A 78 -22.86 -3.15 10.65
N ASP A 79 -23.55 -3.14 11.79
CA ASP A 79 -24.61 -4.09 12.14
C ASP A 79 -24.28 -5.58 11.86
N GLY A 80 -23.07 -6.01 12.26
CA GLY A 80 -22.57 -7.38 12.02
C GLY A 80 -21.93 -7.62 10.65
N HIS A 81 -22.07 -6.69 9.70
CA HIS A 81 -21.39 -6.68 8.41
C HIS A 81 -20.03 -5.95 8.49
N LEU A 82 -19.11 -6.33 7.63
CA LEU A 82 -17.80 -5.69 7.48
C LEU A 82 -17.60 -5.25 6.02
N ASN A 83 -17.32 -3.96 5.84
CA ASN A 83 -16.90 -3.41 4.55
C ASN A 83 -15.42 -3.05 4.64
N VAL A 84 -14.62 -3.62 3.73
CA VAL A 84 -13.19 -3.30 3.58
C VAL A 84 -12.99 -2.61 2.25
N THR A 85 -12.53 -1.37 2.28
CA THR A 85 -12.21 -0.58 1.09
C THR A 85 -10.71 -0.58 0.88
N CYS A 86 -10.26 -0.98 -0.31
CA CYS A 86 -8.89 -0.86 -0.76
C CYS A 86 -8.85 0.10 -1.95
N SER A 87 -8.12 1.21 -1.79
CA SER A 87 -7.92 2.22 -2.82
C SER A 87 -6.44 2.24 -3.22
N ALA A 88 -6.15 2.00 -4.49
CA ALA A 88 -4.80 2.01 -5.04
C ALA A 88 -4.71 3.03 -6.18
N ASN A 89 -3.87 4.05 -6.02
CA ASN A 89 -3.62 5.07 -7.03
C ASN A 89 -2.23 4.87 -7.66
N ALA A 90 -2.16 4.65 -8.97
CA ALA A 90 -0.90 4.43 -9.68
C ALA A 90 -0.98 4.88 -11.15
N ARG A 91 0.16 4.87 -11.84
CA ARG A 91 0.22 4.98 -13.31
C ARG A 91 1.22 3.96 -13.86
N PRO A 92 0.86 3.08 -14.80
CA PRO A 92 -0.50 2.82 -15.29
C PRO A 92 -1.44 2.31 -14.18
N ALA A 93 -2.73 2.17 -14.50
CA ALA A 93 -3.74 1.69 -13.56
C ALA A 93 -3.32 0.32 -12.95
N PRO A 94 -3.38 0.17 -11.63
CA PRO A 94 -3.06 -1.10 -10.98
C PRO A 94 -4.24 -2.08 -11.07
N LEU A 95 -3.98 -3.37 -10.90
CA LEU A 95 -5.03 -4.37 -10.69
C LEU A 95 -5.23 -4.59 -9.19
N VAL A 96 -6.46 -4.49 -8.72
CA VAL A 96 -6.81 -4.73 -7.31
C VAL A 96 -7.62 -6.02 -7.21
N SER A 97 -7.23 -6.90 -6.30
CA SER A 97 -7.93 -8.15 -6.03
C SER A 97 -7.91 -8.47 -4.54
N TRP A 98 -8.78 -9.38 -4.10
CA TRP A 98 -8.88 -9.78 -2.70
C TRP A 98 -8.46 -11.22 -2.54
N LYS A 99 -7.58 -11.48 -1.57
CA LYS A 99 -7.20 -12.84 -1.18
C LYS A 99 -7.93 -13.20 0.10
N VAL A 100 -9.02 -13.94 -0.06
CA VAL A 100 -9.94 -14.36 1.01
C VAL A 100 -10.31 -15.82 0.85
N SER A 101 -10.47 -16.53 1.96
CA SER A 101 -10.71 -17.98 1.97
C SER A 101 -12.19 -18.38 1.93
N GLY A 102 -13.13 -17.43 2.14
CA GLY A 102 -14.57 -17.69 2.24
C GLY A 102 -15.35 -17.52 0.93
N SER A 103 -16.46 -18.25 0.81
CA SER A 103 -17.43 -18.12 -0.30
C SER A 103 -18.57 -17.16 0.06
N GLY A 104 -19.07 -16.38 -0.91
CA GLY A 104 -20.22 -15.47 -0.72
C GLY A 104 -19.87 -14.01 -0.44
N MET A 105 -18.66 -13.58 -0.77
CA MET A 105 -18.26 -12.17 -0.75
C MET A 105 -18.68 -11.47 -2.04
N ASP A 106 -19.38 -10.35 -1.88
CA ASP A 106 -19.68 -9.43 -2.98
C ASP A 106 -18.58 -8.35 -2.98
N ASN A 107 -17.99 -8.08 -4.15
CA ASN A 107 -17.06 -6.97 -4.33
C ASN A 107 -17.56 -6.00 -5.39
N SER A 108 -17.40 -4.71 -5.12
CA SER A 108 -17.60 -3.66 -6.12
C SER A 108 -16.25 -3.01 -6.40
N THR A 109 -15.94 -2.80 -7.67
CA THR A 109 -14.70 -2.16 -8.08
C THR A 109 -15.01 -0.99 -9.00
N GLU A 110 -14.49 0.18 -8.63
CA GLU A 110 -14.62 1.42 -9.37
C GLU A 110 -13.24 1.89 -9.80
N THR A 111 -13.15 2.47 -11.00
CA THR A 111 -11.90 3.01 -11.55
C THR A 111 -12.10 4.49 -11.87
N ILE A 112 -11.22 5.32 -11.33
CA ILE A 112 -11.28 6.78 -11.48
C ILE A 112 -9.97 7.26 -12.10
N SER A 113 -10.07 7.92 -13.24
CA SER A 113 -8.94 8.59 -13.89
C SER A 113 -8.81 10.02 -13.41
N HIS A 114 -7.60 10.43 -13.05
CA HIS A 114 -7.30 11.77 -12.55
C HIS A 114 -6.66 12.65 -13.62
N PRO A 115 -6.84 13.98 -13.55
CA PRO A 115 -6.24 14.92 -14.52
C PRO A 115 -4.71 14.94 -14.46
N ASN A 116 -4.11 14.52 -13.33
CA ASN A 116 -2.67 14.35 -13.18
C ASN A 116 -2.13 13.08 -13.90
N GLY A 117 -2.95 12.35 -14.66
CA GLY A 117 -2.56 11.17 -15.41
C GLY A 117 -2.50 9.86 -14.61
N THR A 118 -2.76 9.88 -13.29
CA THR A 118 -2.86 8.64 -12.49
C THR A 118 -4.27 8.07 -12.52
N THR A 119 -4.38 6.79 -12.20
CA THR A 119 -5.66 6.09 -12.09
C THR A 119 -5.78 5.47 -10.71
N SER A 120 -6.89 5.77 -10.03
CA SER A 120 -7.27 5.15 -8.76
C SER A 120 -8.24 4.01 -9.00
N VAL A 121 -7.91 2.83 -8.49
CA VAL A 121 -8.79 1.66 -8.47
C VAL A 121 -9.25 1.45 -7.03
N ILE A 122 -10.56 1.53 -6.81
CA ILE A 122 -11.19 1.44 -5.49
C ILE A 122 -12.02 0.17 -5.49
N SER A 123 -11.64 -0.81 -4.68
CA SER A 123 -12.41 -2.04 -4.48
C SER A 123 -12.99 -2.06 -3.08
N VAL A 124 -14.27 -2.37 -2.95
CA VAL A 124 -14.96 -2.55 -1.67
C VAL A 124 -15.39 -4.00 -1.55
N LEU A 125 -14.86 -4.69 -0.54
CA LEU A 125 -15.24 -6.04 -0.16
C LEU A 125 -16.33 -5.97 0.90
N GLN A 126 -17.50 -6.54 0.61
CA GLN A 126 -18.61 -6.64 1.56
C GLN A 126 -18.66 -8.06 2.13
N VAL A 127 -18.47 -8.16 3.45
CA VAL A 127 -18.44 -9.41 4.20
C VAL A 127 -19.66 -9.46 5.09
N LYS A 128 -20.54 -10.44 4.86
CA LYS A 128 -21.82 -10.55 5.58
C LYS A 128 -21.66 -11.15 6.97
N ASP A 129 -20.74 -12.10 7.13
CA ASP A 129 -20.43 -12.72 8.41
C ASP A 129 -18.91 -12.79 8.61
N PRO A 130 -18.29 -11.71 9.12
CA PRO A 130 -16.84 -11.64 9.26
C PRO A 130 -16.26 -12.62 10.28
N LYS A 131 -17.06 -13.24 11.15
CA LYS A 131 -16.57 -14.25 12.10
C LYS A 131 -16.39 -15.62 11.45
N ASN A 132 -17.25 -15.96 10.51
CA ASN A 132 -17.27 -17.27 9.86
C ASN A 132 -16.70 -17.27 8.44
N GLN A 133 -16.79 -16.14 7.71
CA GLN A 133 -16.37 -16.04 6.31
C GLN A 133 -14.95 -15.51 6.14
N VAL A 134 -14.45 -14.79 7.14
CA VAL A 134 -13.13 -14.18 7.12
C VAL A 134 -12.40 -14.58 8.40
N GLY A 135 -11.12 -14.91 8.27
CA GLY A 135 -10.28 -15.18 9.43
C GLY A 135 -9.94 -13.89 10.19
N ASN A 136 -8.74 -13.85 10.79
CA ASN A 136 -8.30 -12.68 11.54
C ASN A 136 -7.77 -11.52 10.67
N GLU A 137 -7.58 -11.76 9.36
CA GLU A 137 -7.07 -10.75 8.43
C GLU A 137 -7.76 -10.80 7.07
N VAL A 138 -7.83 -9.65 6.41
CA VAL A 138 -8.19 -9.50 4.99
C VAL A 138 -6.98 -8.99 4.23
N ILE A 139 -6.74 -9.53 3.04
CA ILE A 139 -5.61 -9.15 2.21
C ILE A 139 -6.12 -8.55 0.89
N CYS A 140 -5.80 -7.27 0.67
CA CYS A 140 -5.91 -6.63 -0.63
C CYS A 140 -4.61 -6.86 -1.41
N GLN A 141 -4.69 -7.51 -2.57
CA GLN A 141 -3.55 -7.71 -3.45
C GLN A 141 -3.57 -6.67 -4.56
N VAL A 142 -2.48 -5.92 -4.68
CA VAL A 142 -2.31 -4.88 -5.70
C VAL A 142 -1.22 -5.32 -6.66
N GLN A 143 -1.54 -5.44 -7.94
CA GLN A 143 -0.58 -5.75 -8.99
C GLN A 143 -0.28 -4.50 -9.83
N HIS A 144 0.99 -4.14 -9.96
CA HIS A 144 1.44 -3.00 -10.76
C HIS A 144 2.72 -3.34 -11.52
N LEU A 145 2.70 -3.16 -12.84
CA LEU A 145 3.83 -3.47 -13.72
C LEU A 145 4.45 -4.86 -13.49
N GLY A 146 3.59 -5.86 -13.26
CA GLY A 146 3.99 -7.24 -13.00
C GLY A 146 4.40 -7.56 -11.55
N THR A 147 4.54 -6.55 -10.69
CA THR A 147 4.83 -6.74 -9.26
C THR A 147 3.53 -6.87 -8.47
N LEU A 148 3.39 -7.94 -7.69
CA LEU A 148 2.24 -8.17 -6.81
C LEU A 148 2.61 -7.84 -5.36
N THR A 149 1.82 -7.00 -4.69
CA THR A 149 2.01 -6.62 -3.28
C THR A 149 0.76 -6.88 -2.46
N ASP A 150 0.95 -7.47 -1.28
CA ASP A 150 -0.12 -7.83 -0.36
C ASP A 150 -0.24 -6.77 0.74
N PHE A 151 -1.40 -6.13 0.83
CA PHE A 151 -1.74 -5.20 1.90
C PHE A 151 -2.72 -5.85 2.87
N ARG A 152 -2.27 -6.03 4.11
CA ARG A 152 -2.98 -6.78 5.13
C ARG A 152 -3.71 -5.86 6.08
N GLN A 153 -4.92 -6.24 6.43
CA GLN A 153 -5.73 -5.55 7.42
C GLN A 153 -6.19 -6.54 8.48
N ALA A 154 -5.76 -6.32 9.71
CA ALA A 154 -6.22 -7.09 10.85
C ALA A 154 -7.67 -6.72 11.17
N LEU A 155 -8.51 -7.75 11.36
CA LEU A 155 -9.85 -7.61 11.89
C LEU A 155 -9.77 -7.80 13.40
N ASN A 156 -9.81 -6.70 14.14
CA ASN A 156 -9.93 -6.78 15.59
C ASN A 156 -11.32 -7.31 15.93
N ASN A 157 -11.43 -8.62 16.08
CA ASN A 157 -12.49 -9.22 16.87
C ASN A 157 -12.23 -8.78 18.30
N GLY A 158 -12.84 -7.67 18.72
CA GLY A 158 -12.79 -7.22 20.09
C GLY A 158 -13.19 -8.37 20.99
N PHE A 159 -12.20 -9.01 21.63
CA PHE A 159 -12.44 -10.02 22.64
C PHE A 159 -12.96 -9.28 23.86
N TRP A 160 -14.26 -8.98 23.84
CA TRP A 160 -14.98 -8.54 25.02
C TRP A 160 -15.01 -9.74 25.96
N PHE A 161 -13.96 -9.93 26.76
CA PHE A 161 -14.16 -10.60 28.03
C PHE A 161 -15.35 -9.89 28.67
N SER A 162 -16.47 -10.59 28.83
CA SER A 162 -17.67 -9.98 29.36
C SER A 162 -17.25 -9.35 30.68
N VAL A 163 -17.34 -8.02 30.81
CA VAL A 163 -17.07 -7.33 32.07
C VAL A 163 -17.79 -8.02 33.25
N PRO A 164 -19.01 -8.59 33.09
CA PRO A 164 -19.63 -9.44 34.10
C PRO A 164 -18.83 -10.70 34.49
N LEU A 165 -18.14 -11.34 33.54
CA LEU A 165 -17.33 -12.53 33.75
C LEU A 165 -16.04 -12.21 34.51
N LEU A 166 -15.41 -11.06 34.22
CA LEU A 166 -14.27 -10.57 35.00
C LEU A 166 -14.68 -10.21 36.42
N LEU A 167 -15.82 -9.52 36.58
CA LEU A 167 -16.36 -9.18 37.90
C LEU A 167 -16.76 -10.42 38.72
N SER A 168 -17.30 -11.47 38.08
CA SER A 168 -17.65 -12.71 38.77
C SER A 168 -16.41 -13.46 39.28
N ILE A 169 -15.35 -13.51 38.47
CA ILE A 169 -14.06 -14.10 38.87
C ILE A 169 -13.46 -13.33 40.04
N VAL A 170 -13.43 -11.99 39.98
CA VAL A 170 -12.91 -11.15 41.06
C VAL A 170 -13.71 -11.36 42.36
N SER A 171 -15.03 -11.43 42.26
CA SER A 171 -15.91 -11.70 43.41
C SER A 171 -15.62 -13.06 44.06
N LEU A 172 -15.46 -14.12 43.26
CA LEU A 172 -15.10 -15.46 43.73
C LEU A 172 -13.75 -15.47 44.46
N VAL A 173 -12.74 -14.77 43.93
CA VAL A 173 -11.42 -14.68 44.57
C VAL A 173 -11.50 -13.96 45.91
N ILE A 174 -12.24 -12.85 46.00
CA ILE A 174 -12.47 -12.12 47.26
C ILE A 174 -13.16 -13.03 48.28
N LEU A 175 -14.16 -13.80 47.85
CA LEU A 175 -14.91 -14.70 48.72
C LEU A 175 -14.02 -15.82 49.30
N LEU A 176 -13.13 -16.39 48.47
CA LEU A 176 -12.16 -17.39 48.92
C LEU A 176 -11.14 -16.82 49.91
N ILE A 177 -10.70 -15.57 49.71
CA ILE A 177 -9.83 -14.86 50.66
C ILE A 177 -10.55 -14.66 52.00
N LEU A 178 -11.81 -14.22 51.99
CA LEU A 178 -12.59 -14.06 53.21
C LEU A 178 -12.82 -15.39 53.96
N ILE A 179 -13.12 -16.47 53.23
CA ILE A 179 -13.29 -17.81 53.83
C ILE A 179 -11.97 -18.29 54.45
N SER A 180 -10.86 -18.15 53.74
CA SER A 180 -9.55 -18.57 54.25
C SER A 180 -9.11 -17.75 55.48
N ILE A 181 -9.40 -16.45 55.49
CA ILE A 181 -9.26 -15.61 56.69
C ILE A 181 -10.14 -16.16 57.82
N LEU A 182 -11.44 -16.37 57.61
CA LEU A 182 -12.35 -16.88 58.64
C LEU A 182 -11.91 -18.23 59.21
N LEU A 183 -11.45 -19.15 58.35
CA LEU A 183 -10.90 -20.45 58.76
C LEU A 183 -9.63 -20.28 59.59
N TYR A 184 -8.74 -19.35 59.21
CA TYR A 184 -7.55 -19.02 59.96
C TYR A 184 -7.90 -18.49 61.37
N TRP A 185 -8.82 -17.52 61.47
CA TRP A 185 -9.29 -16.99 62.76
C TRP A 185 -10.01 -18.03 63.61
N LYS A 186 -10.79 -18.92 62.99
CA LYS A 186 -11.45 -20.03 63.69
C LYS A 186 -10.44 -21.00 64.27
N ARG A 187 -9.41 -21.37 63.49
CA ARG A 187 -8.32 -22.27 63.93
C ARG A 187 -7.50 -21.65 65.06
N ARG A 188 -7.20 -20.35 64.97
CA ARG A 188 -6.52 -19.61 66.04
C ARG A 188 -7.33 -19.59 67.34
N ARG A 189 -8.64 -19.27 67.25
CA ARG A 189 -9.54 -19.32 68.42
C ARG A 189 -9.70 -20.71 69.05
N THR A 190 -9.55 -21.78 68.27
CA THR A 190 -9.55 -23.15 68.82
C THR A 190 -8.23 -23.50 69.50
N GLN A 191 -7.09 -22.93 69.08
CA GLN A 191 -5.81 -23.11 69.76
C GLN A 191 -5.70 -22.30 71.07
N ASP A 192 -6.32 -21.12 71.15
CA ASP A 192 -6.38 -20.33 72.39
C ASP A 192 -7.36 -20.91 73.45
N ARG A 193 -8.00 -22.05 73.17
CA ARG A 193 -9.00 -22.71 74.03
C ARG A 193 -8.57 -24.07 74.59
N GLU A 194 -7.37 -24.55 74.29
CA GLU A 194 -6.77 -25.67 75.02
C GLU A 194 -5.81 -25.13 76.09
N PRO A 195 -5.94 -25.54 77.37
CA PRO A 195 -5.08 -25.13 78.48
C PRO A 195 -3.68 -25.77 78.44
#